data_AF-A0A0V0Z597-F1
#
_entry.id   AF-A0A0V0Z597-F1
#
_cell.length_a   1.000
_cell.length_b   1.000
_cell.length_c   1.000
_cell.angle_alpha   90.00
_cell.angle_beta   90.00
_cell.angle_gamma   90.00
#
_symmetry.space_group_name_H-M   'P 1'
#
loop_
_entity.id
_entity.type
_entity.pdbx_description
1 polymer ?
#
loop_
_entity_poly.entity_id
_entity_poly.type
_entity_poly.pdbx_seq_one_letter_code
_entity_poly.pdbx_strand_id
1 'polypeptide(L)'
;MSPVEVGSLGIWTTALNEFFKKLLAQFRNCVTSSIKLSYSASALGLSVSDSNRTSVFARQRSTKLLLAFCNDMNEMHEEDIGFIENFIVVNIALKICEMQLQISAFIVILVHLFDSNCAWPERLCHSNTLYLQSGNAWFPTSIKALQSDRHRIKLTVLYETLCKDCAQFFKQVIYPKIWALGKDFIDLELIPYGNAIRSNDDGTQVITCQHGSFECTMNKLHSCLLYELKGATVAMPAIMCLFQNEHLTSNITELFNLCAEKESFSKKARDTVFNCFTGYRGITLEEWMALRTESMRPEKHLFVPWIAINDLSYLWYQQYQPILLETLCHMQTNRIKPNSCQTIA
;
A
#
# COMPACT_ATOMS: atom_id res chain seq x y z
N MET A 1 28.18 -65.41 -27.82
CA MET A 1 27.86 -64.20 -27.05
C MET A 1 29.01 -63.23 -27.24
N SER A 2 28.84 -62.27 -28.14
CA SER A 2 29.81 -61.20 -28.44
C SER A 2 29.25 -59.87 -27.91
N PRO A 3 30.06 -59.03 -27.25
CA PRO A 3 29.62 -57.80 -26.60
C PRO A 3 29.53 -56.67 -27.63
N VAL A 4 28.39 -56.00 -27.74
CA VAL A 4 28.25 -54.75 -28.50
C VAL A 4 28.06 -53.60 -27.51
N GLU A 5 29.21 -52.97 -27.26
CA GLU A 5 29.45 -51.53 -27.07
C GLU A 5 28.48 -50.69 -26.19
N VAL A 6 28.92 -50.48 -24.95
CA VAL A 6 28.44 -49.44 -23.99
C VAL A 6 28.87 -48.02 -24.44
N GLY A 7 29.32 -47.82 -25.68
CA GLY A 7 29.91 -46.57 -26.16
C GLY A 7 28.91 -45.49 -26.60
N SER A 8 27.71 -45.87 -27.06
CA SER A 8 26.79 -44.90 -27.67
C SER A 8 25.95 -44.12 -26.65
N LEU A 9 25.52 -44.73 -25.54
CA LEU A 9 24.70 -44.05 -24.52
C LEU A 9 25.43 -42.86 -23.84
N GLY A 10 26.75 -42.97 -23.68
CA GLY A 10 27.58 -41.91 -23.12
C GLY A 10 27.70 -40.69 -24.03
N ILE A 11 27.69 -40.89 -25.35
CA ILE A 11 27.80 -39.80 -26.33
C ILE A 11 26.48 -39.00 -26.39
N TRP A 12 25.32 -39.70 -26.35
CA TRP A 12 24.00 -39.07 -26.39
C TRP A 12 23.63 -38.30 -25.11
N THR A 13 24.01 -38.80 -23.94
CA THR A 13 23.84 -38.07 -22.67
C THR A 13 24.72 -36.82 -22.59
N THR A 14 25.91 -36.88 -23.19
CA THR A 14 26.80 -35.72 -23.30
C THR A 14 26.23 -34.67 -24.28
N ALA A 15 25.69 -35.09 -25.42
CA ALA A 15 25.06 -34.19 -26.39
C ALA A 15 23.80 -33.50 -25.83
N LEU A 16 22.95 -34.22 -25.09
CA LEU A 16 21.76 -33.64 -24.44
C LEU A 16 22.14 -32.65 -23.33
N ASN A 17 23.16 -32.96 -22.53
CA ASN A 17 23.66 -32.04 -21.51
C ASN A 17 24.30 -30.78 -22.11
N GLU A 18 25.04 -30.91 -23.20
CA GLU A 18 25.59 -29.75 -23.90
C GLU A 18 24.50 -28.89 -24.55
N PHE A 19 23.42 -29.50 -25.03
CA PHE A 19 22.23 -28.78 -25.50
C PHE A 19 21.56 -27.98 -24.38
N PHE A 20 21.29 -28.60 -23.21
CA PHE A 20 20.69 -27.90 -22.07
C PHE A 20 21.59 -26.82 -21.47
N LYS A 21 22.91 -27.02 -21.44
CA LYS A 21 23.86 -25.98 -21.01
C LYS A 21 23.88 -24.79 -21.97
N LYS A 22 23.83 -25.03 -23.28
CA LYS A 22 23.72 -23.95 -24.29
C LYS A 22 22.39 -23.20 -24.15
N LEU A 23 21.30 -23.91 -23.89
CA LEU A 23 19.97 -23.33 -23.64
C LEU A 23 19.97 -22.43 -22.39
N LEU A 24 20.52 -22.92 -21.27
CA LEU A 24 20.64 -22.15 -20.03
C LEU A 24 21.59 -20.95 -20.17
N ALA A 25 22.68 -21.08 -20.92
CA ALA A 25 23.59 -19.98 -21.20
C ALA A 25 22.92 -18.89 -22.07
N GLN A 26 22.13 -19.28 -23.08
CA GLN A 26 21.35 -18.33 -23.87
C GLN A 26 20.24 -17.65 -23.04
N PHE A 27 19.56 -18.40 -22.17
CA PHE A 27 18.55 -17.85 -21.26
C PHE A 27 19.18 -16.84 -20.28
N ARG A 28 20.35 -17.18 -19.72
CA ARG A 28 21.10 -16.30 -18.80
C ARG A 28 21.57 -15.03 -19.52
N ASN A 29 22.07 -15.14 -20.75
CA ASN A 29 22.49 -13.99 -21.57
C ASN A 29 21.31 -13.09 -21.98
N CYS A 30 20.13 -13.66 -22.19
CA CYS A 30 18.90 -12.93 -22.47
C CYS A 30 18.45 -12.11 -21.24
N VAL A 31 18.54 -12.71 -20.04
CA VAL A 31 18.22 -12.04 -18.77
C VAL A 31 19.24 -10.95 -18.43
N THR A 32 20.55 -11.19 -18.57
CA THR A 32 21.57 -10.15 -18.29
C THR A 32 21.57 -9.02 -19.31
N SER A 33 21.23 -9.28 -20.59
CA SER A 33 21.08 -8.24 -21.60
C SER A 33 19.84 -7.37 -21.35
N SER A 34 18.74 -7.99 -20.91
CA SER A 34 17.51 -7.28 -20.50
C SER A 34 17.71 -6.42 -19.25
N ILE A 35 18.54 -6.88 -18.31
CA ILE A 35 18.93 -6.10 -17.13
C ILE A 35 19.86 -4.94 -17.54
N LYS A 36 20.87 -5.16 -18.39
CA LYS A 36 21.78 -4.08 -18.87
C LYS A 36 21.07 -2.97 -19.65
N LEU A 37 20.07 -3.30 -20.47
CA LEU A 37 19.25 -2.32 -21.20
C LEU A 37 18.37 -1.46 -20.27
N SER A 38 17.89 -2.04 -19.17
CA SER A 38 17.15 -1.33 -18.12
C SER A 38 18.03 -0.30 -17.38
N TYR A 39 19.30 -0.64 -17.14
CA TYR A 39 20.27 0.26 -16.52
C TYR A 39 20.80 1.35 -17.47
N SER A 40 20.93 1.11 -18.77
CA SER A 40 21.37 2.13 -19.74
C SER A 40 20.30 3.18 -20.06
N ALA A 41 19.01 2.80 -20.07
CA ALA A 41 17.90 3.74 -20.25
C ALA A 41 17.78 4.73 -19.07
N SER A 42 18.18 4.28 -17.87
CA SER A 42 18.21 5.09 -16.65
C SER A 42 19.37 6.10 -16.61
N ALA A 43 20.46 5.83 -17.34
CA ALA A 43 21.64 6.70 -17.41
C ALA A 43 21.52 7.82 -18.48
N LEU A 44 20.50 7.77 -19.35
CA LEU A 44 20.31 8.69 -20.48
C LEU A 44 19.10 9.65 -20.35
N GLY A 45 18.38 9.62 -19.23
CA GLY A 45 17.36 10.65 -18.90
C GLY A 45 16.10 10.66 -19.78
N LEU A 46 15.59 9.49 -20.22
CA LEU A 46 14.38 9.40 -21.04
C LEU A 46 13.09 9.28 -20.20
N SER A 47 11.97 9.79 -20.73
CA SER A 47 10.67 9.90 -20.05
C SER A 47 9.90 8.57 -19.93
N VAL A 48 8.93 8.50 -19.01
CA VAL A 48 8.14 7.29 -18.68
C VAL A 48 7.30 6.75 -19.85
N SER A 49 6.92 7.58 -20.82
CA SER A 49 6.25 7.11 -22.04
C SER A 49 7.18 6.35 -22.98
N ASP A 50 8.47 6.68 -22.98
CA ASP A 50 9.47 6.05 -23.83
C ASP A 50 9.98 4.72 -23.25
N SER A 51 9.94 4.55 -21.92
CA SER A 51 10.23 3.27 -21.26
C SER A 51 9.15 2.21 -21.54
N ASN A 52 7.88 2.63 -21.65
CA ASN A 52 6.79 1.75 -22.06
C ASN A 52 6.85 1.41 -23.57
N ARG A 53 7.25 2.34 -24.44
CA ARG A 53 7.51 2.01 -25.85
C ARG A 53 8.68 1.04 -26.00
N THR A 54 9.78 1.24 -25.29
CA THR A 54 10.95 0.34 -25.35
C THR A 54 10.66 -1.04 -24.75
N SER A 55 9.80 -1.15 -23.72
CA SER A 55 9.35 -2.44 -23.18
C SER A 55 8.41 -3.19 -24.13
N VAL A 56 7.54 -2.47 -24.86
CA VAL A 56 6.68 -3.02 -25.92
C VAL A 56 7.50 -3.46 -27.13
N PHE A 57 8.50 -2.67 -27.56
CA PHE A 57 9.42 -3.04 -28.64
C PHE A 57 10.31 -4.23 -28.27
N ALA A 58 10.77 -4.33 -27.03
CA ALA A 58 11.51 -5.49 -26.52
C ALA A 58 10.63 -6.74 -26.49
N ARG A 59 9.37 -6.64 -26.04
CA ARG A 59 8.39 -7.75 -26.05
C ARG A 59 8.07 -8.22 -27.47
N GLN A 60 7.85 -7.30 -28.42
CA GLN A 60 7.59 -7.65 -29.83
C GLN A 60 8.79 -8.33 -30.51
N ARG A 61 10.03 -7.99 -30.15
CA ARG A 61 11.23 -8.64 -30.70
C ARG A 61 11.39 -10.07 -30.19
N SER A 62 11.04 -10.33 -28.92
CA SER A 62 11.01 -11.66 -28.32
C SER A 62 9.96 -12.58 -28.95
N THR A 63 8.75 -12.06 -29.20
CA THR A 63 7.68 -12.83 -29.84
C THR A 63 7.99 -13.15 -31.30
N LYS A 64 8.64 -12.23 -32.04
CA LYS A 64 9.11 -12.50 -33.41
C LYS A 64 10.25 -13.53 -33.47
N LEU A 65 11.16 -13.55 -32.49
CA LEU A 65 12.20 -14.58 -32.41
C LEU A 65 11.61 -15.97 -32.10
N LEU A 66 10.60 -16.05 -31.22
CA LEU A 66 9.91 -17.29 -30.92
C LEU A 66 9.10 -17.81 -32.13
N LEU A 67 8.44 -16.91 -32.87
CA LEU A 67 7.68 -17.26 -34.08
C LEU A 67 8.60 -17.73 -35.22
N ALA A 68 9.77 -17.10 -35.39
CA ALA A 68 10.78 -17.54 -36.34
C ALA A 68 11.34 -18.92 -35.98
N PHE A 69 11.60 -19.17 -34.69
CA PHE A 69 12.04 -20.47 -34.18
C PHE A 69 10.99 -21.59 -34.36
N CYS A 70 9.70 -21.26 -34.21
CA CYS A 70 8.61 -22.21 -34.48
C CYS A 70 8.39 -22.45 -35.98
N ASN A 71 8.63 -21.45 -36.84
CA ASN A 71 8.53 -21.61 -38.29
C ASN A 71 9.71 -22.41 -38.87
N ASP A 72 10.94 -22.21 -38.37
CA ASP A 72 12.13 -22.98 -38.75
C ASP A 72 11.98 -24.49 -38.41
N MET A 73 11.20 -24.82 -37.38
CA MET A 73 10.86 -26.20 -37.01
C MET A 73 9.81 -26.84 -37.93
N ASN A 74 8.98 -26.04 -38.59
CA ASN A 74 7.93 -26.49 -39.50
C ASN A 74 8.44 -26.73 -40.94
N GLU A 75 9.63 -26.23 -41.28
CA GLU A 75 10.27 -26.39 -42.61
C GLU A 75 11.28 -27.56 -42.69
N MET A 76 11.33 -28.47 -41.72
CA MET A 76 12.10 -29.70 -41.87
C MET A 76 11.38 -30.67 -42.83
N HIS A 77 11.94 -30.82 -44.03
CA HIS A 77 11.47 -31.72 -45.07
C HIS A 77 11.54 -33.22 -44.68
N GLU A 78 10.63 -33.97 -45.29
CA GLU A 78 10.23 -35.36 -45.06
C GLU A 78 11.29 -36.46 -45.37
N GLU A 79 12.58 -36.13 -45.57
CA GLU A 79 13.57 -37.10 -46.06
C GLU A 79 14.51 -37.74 -45.01
N ASP A 80 14.47 -37.32 -43.73
CA ASP A 80 15.41 -37.84 -42.71
C ASP A 80 14.77 -38.73 -41.61
N ILE A 81 13.63 -39.39 -41.87
CA ILE A 81 12.88 -40.12 -40.83
C ILE A 81 12.94 -41.65 -41.03
N GLY A 82 13.91 -42.28 -40.38
CA GLY A 82 13.99 -43.73 -40.20
C GLY A 82 13.24 -44.25 -38.96
N PHE A 83 11.98 -44.64 -39.17
CA PHE A 83 11.17 -45.69 -38.50
C PHE A 83 10.82 -45.66 -36.97
N ILE A 84 9.54 -45.34 -36.74
CA ILE A 84 8.54 -45.87 -35.77
C ILE A 84 8.61 -45.55 -34.25
N GLU A 85 9.76 -45.35 -33.59
CA GLU A 85 9.70 -44.93 -32.16
C GLU A 85 9.57 -43.41 -31.94
N ASN A 86 9.95 -42.61 -32.95
CA ASN A 86 9.84 -41.15 -32.90
C ASN A 86 8.43 -40.61 -33.15
N PHE A 87 7.50 -41.40 -33.70
CA PHE A 87 6.12 -40.94 -33.91
C PHE A 87 5.42 -40.68 -32.57
N ILE A 88 5.76 -41.44 -31.53
CA ILE A 88 5.25 -41.27 -30.17
C ILE A 88 5.87 -40.02 -29.54
N VAL A 89 7.18 -39.81 -29.68
CA VAL A 89 7.88 -38.63 -29.12
C VAL A 89 7.45 -37.33 -29.81
N VAL A 90 7.28 -37.34 -31.13
CA VAL A 90 6.78 -36.19 -31.90
C VAL A 90 5.31 -35.92 -31.58
N ASN A 91 4.45 -36.94 -31.44
CA ASN A 91 3.07 -36.74 -31.00
C ASN A 91 2.97 -36.27 -29.55
N ILE A 92 3.85 -36.73 -28.65
CA ILE A 92 3.93 -36.26 -27.27
C ILE A 92 4.43 -34.81 -27.25
N ALA A 93 5.44 -34.46 -28.04
CA ALA A 93 5.95 -33.09 -28.15
C ALA A 93 4.93 -32.13 -28.76
N LEU A 94 4.19 -32.56 -29.80
CA LEU A 94 3.08 -31.80 -30.38
C LEU A 94 1.94 -31.64 -29.38
N LYS A 95 1.56 -32.69 -28.63
CA LYS A 95 0.56 -32.59 -27.56
C LYS A 95 1.00 -31.73 -26.38
N ILE A 96 2.29 -31.76 -26.03
CA ILE A 96 2.86 -30.86 -25.01
C ILE A 96 2.85 -29.42 -25.52
N CYS A 97 3.15 -29.19 -26.81
CA CYS A 97 3.10 -27.88 -27.43
C CYS A 97 1.66 -27.34 -27.53
N GLU A 98 0.69 -28.18 -27.92
CA GLU A 98 -0.74 -27.85 -27.88
C GLU A 98 -1.22 -27.59 -26.45
N MET A 99 -0.81 -28.40 -25.47
CA MET A 99 -1.09 -28.13 -24.06
C MET A 99 -0.48 -26.81 -23.58
N GLN A 100 0.75 -26.48 -23.98
CA GLN A 100 1.42 -25.23 -23.60
C GLN A 100 0.78 -24.01 -24.29
N LEU A 101 0.31 -24.13 -25.52
CA LEU A 101 -0.48 -23.12 -26.22
C LEU A 101 -1.85 -22.94 -25.57
N GLN A 102 -2.52 -24.02 -25.17
CA GLN A 102 -3.78 -23.94 -24.44
C GLN A 102 -3.61 -23.35 -23.05
N ILE A 103 -2.55 -23.71 -22.31
CA ILE A 103 -2.23 -23.10 -20.99
C ILE A 103 -1.88 -21.62 -21.16
N SER A 104 -1.12 -21.25 -22.18
CA SER A 104 -0.80 -19.84 -22.46
C SER A 104 -2.04 -19.05 -22.86
N ALA A 105 -2.93 -19.63 -23.67
CA ALA A 105 -4.22 -19.03 -24.00
C ALA A 105 -5.15 -18.95 -22.77
N PHE A 106 -5.14 -19.96 -21.89
CA PHE A 106 -5.89 -19.95 -20.63
C PHE A 106 -5.37 -18.90 -19.66
N ILE A 107 -4.05 -18.69 -19.59
CA ILE A 107 -3.42 -17.63 -18.80
C ILE A 107 -3.76 -16.26 -19.38
N VAL A 108 -3.75 -16.08 -20.71
CA VAL A 108 -4.16 -14.83 -21.36
C VAL A 108 -5.65 -14.57 -21.18
N ILE A 109 -6.50 -15.59 -21.27
CA ILE A 109 -7.94 -15.51 -21.00
C ILE A 109 -8.19 -15.24 -19.52
N LEU A 110 -7.45 -15.86 -18.59
CA LEU A 110 -7.53 -15.55 -17.16
C LEU A 110 -7.07 -14.12 -16.88
N VAL A 111 -5.98 -13.65 -17.49
CA VAL A 111 -5.53 -12.25 -17.37
C VAL A 111 -6.60 -11.29 -17.91
N HIS A 112 -7.26 -11.61 -19.04
CA HIS A 112 -8.36 -10.81 -19.56
C HIS A 112 -9.65 -10.91 -18.74
N LEU A 113 -9.96 -12.07 -18.15
CA LEU A 113 -11.13 -12.28 -17.28
C LEU A 113 -10.93 -11.61 -15.90
N PHE A 114 -9.69 -11.57 -15.40
CA PHE A 114 -9.30 -10.82 -14.20
C PHE A 114 -9.14 -9.31 -14.46
N ASP A 115 -8.81 -8.88 -15.69
CA ASP A 115 -8.90 -7.47 -16.10
C ASP A 115 -10.36 -7.00 -16.27
N SER A 116 -11.29 -7.89 -16.66
CA SER A 116 -12.71 -7.53 -16.80
C SER A 116 -13.50 -7.43 -15.49
N ASN A 117 -12.87 -7.64 -14.33
CA ASN A 117 -13.44 -7.28 -13.02
C ASN A 117 -12.85 -5.99 -12.43
N CYS A 118 -12.06 -5.22 -13.21
CA CYS A 118 -11.85 -3.81 -12.93
C CYS A 118 -13.03 -2.96 -13.42
N ALA A 119 -14.22 -3.20 -12.86
CA ALA A 119 -15.28 -2.21 -12.79
C ALA A 119 -15.05 -1.35 -11.54
N TRP A 120 -14.07 -0.44 -11.61
CA TRP A 120 -13.99 0.69 -10.68
C TRP A 120 -14.61 1.92 -11.37
N PRO A 121 -15.61 2.57 -10.76
CA PRO A 121 -16.35 3.65 -11.40
C PRO A 121 -15.45 4.87 -11.62
N GLU A 122 -15.66 5.50 -12.77
CA GLU A 122 -15.13 6.78 -13.21
C GLU A 122 -15.01 7.80 -12.07
N ARG A 123 -13.79 8.04 -11.59
CA ARG A 123 -13.33 9.31 -11.00
C ARG A 123 -11.84 9.21 -10.69
N LEU A 124 -11.01 9.58 -11.66
CA LEU A 124 -9.70 10.25 -11.49
C LEU A 124 -9.06 10.62 -12.85
N CYS A 125 -9.88 10.83 -13.89
CA CYS A 125 -9.49 11.66 -15.03
C CYS A 125 -10.11 13.05 -14.81
N HIS A 126 -9.48 13.90 -14.01
CA HIS A 126 -9.76 15.33 -14.13
C HIS A 126 -9.03 15.84 -15.37
N SER A 127 -9.84 16.34 -16.30
CA SER A 127 -9.43 17.03 -17.52
C SER A 127 -8.50 18.21 -17.21
N ASN A 128 -7.37 18.27 -17.92
CA ASN A 128 -6.59 19.49 -18.07
C ASN A 128 -7.35 20.49 -18.93
N THR A 129 -8.26 21.24 -18.29
CA THR A 129 -8.71 22.56 -18.74
C THR A 129 -9.03 23.38 -17.50
N LEU A 130 -7.99 23.86 -16.82
CA LEU A 130 -8.10 25.01 -15.94
C LEU A 130 -7.02 26.01 -16.35
N TYR A 131 -7.52 27.22 -16.59
CA TYR A 131 -6.78 28.43 -16.87
C TYR A 131 -5.56 28.59 -15.95
N LEU A 132 -4.43 28.96 -16.54
CA LEU A 132 -3.30 29.54 -15.84
C LEU A 132 -3.74 30.81 -15.09
N GLN A 133 -3.95 30.70 -13.78
CA GLN A 133 -3.77 31.82 -12.86
C GLN A 133 -3.07 31.32 -11.58
N SER A 134 -1.79 31.69 -11.50
CA SER A 134 -1.01 32.05 -10.30
C SER A 134 -1.30 31.33 -8.97
N GLY A 135 -0.33 30.56 -8.46
CA GLY A 135 -0.24 30.26 -7.03
C GLY A 135 0.47 28.96 -6.65
N ASN A 136 1.79 28.92 -6.80
CA ASN A 136 2.75 28.14 -5.99
C ASN A 136 2.37 26.69 -5.60
N ALA A 137 2.29 25.78 -6.58
CA ALA A 137 2.46 24.35 -6.32
C ALA A 137 3.96 24.03 -6.33
N TRP A 138 4.52 23.75 -5.15
CA TRP A 138 5.90 23.30 -4.97
C TRP A 138 6.03 21.88 -5.53
N PHE A 139 6.26 21.75 -6.84
CA PHE A 139 6.72 20.49 -7.42
C PHE A 139 8.20 20.34 -7.06
N PRO A 140 8.57 19.35 -6.23
CA PRO A 140 9.95 19.23 -5.82
C PRO A 140 10.78 18.71 -7.01
N THR A 141 11.63 19.58 -7.53
CA THR A 141 12.46 19.39 -8.73
C THR A 141 13.70 18.50 -8.50
N SER A 142 13.73 17.69 -7.44
CA SER A 142 14.91 16.85 -7.15
C SER A 142 14.53 15.41 -6.78
N ILE A 143 15.25 14.45 -7.35
CA ILE A 143 15.14 13.01 -7.02
C ILE A 143 15.35 12.73 -5.52
N LYS A 144 16.01 13.64 -4.78
CA LYS A 144 16.15 13.57 -3.31
C LYS A 144 14.82 13.75 -2.58
N ALA A 145 13.92 14.61 -3.07
CA ALA A 145 12.58 14.76 -2.49
C ALA A 145 11.70 13.52 -2.78
N LEU A 146 11.85 12.91 -3.96
CA LEU A 146 11.20 11.64 -4.29
C LEU A 146 11.74 10.43 -3.48
N GLN A 147 12.93 10.53 -2.90
CA GLN A 147 13.47 9.52 -1.97
C GLN A 147 13.00 9.75 -0.52
N SER A 148 12.80 11.00 -0.11
CA SER A 148 12.34 11.39 1.24
C SER A 148 10.96 10.81 1.59
N ASP A 149 10.04 10.75 0.63
CA ASP A 149 8.63 10.39 0.92
C ASP A 149 8.33 8.88 0.86
N ARG A 150 9.27 8.02 0.45
CA ARG A 150 9.01 6.57 0.34
C ARG A 150 9.34 5.73 1.58
N HIS A 151 9.57 6.36 2.73
CA HIS A 151 10.17 5.70 3.90
C HIS A 151 9.32 5.80 5.19
N ARG A 152 8.14 6.44 5.15
CA ARG A 152 7.23 6.51 6.30
C ARG A 152 6.06 5.56 6.15
N ILE A 153 5.66 4.93 7.25
CA ILE A 153 4.46 4.10 7.32
C ILE A 153 3.32 4.96 7.82
N LYS A 154 2.24 5.05 7.05
CA LYS A 154 1.02 5.71 7.51
C LYS A 154 0.28 4.78 8.45
N LEU A 155 0.09 5.21 9.68
CA LEU A 155 -0.72 4.51 10.67
C LEU A 155 -1.96 5.35 10.96
N THR A 156 -3.13 4.83 10.62
CA THR A 156 -4.41 5.45 10.95
C THR A 156 -5.02 4.72 12.15
N VAL A 157 -5.51 5.47 13.14
CA VAL A 157 -6.22 4.94 14.31
C VAL A 157 -7.62 5.52 14.37
N LEU A 158 -8.63 4.66 14.25
CA LEU A 158 -10.04 4.99 14.49
C LEU A 158 -10.35 4.74 15.95
N TYR A 159 -10.98 5.72 16.61
CA TYR A 159 -11.25 5.63 18.03
C TYR A 159 -12.46 6.48 18.45
N GLU A 160 -12.95 6.20 19.67
CA GLU A 160 -13.97 6.98 20.36
C GLU A 160 -13.40 7.55 21.64
N THR A 161 -13.86 8.73 22.02
CA THR A 161 -13.28 9.43 23.17
C THR A 161 -13.70 8.86 24.52
N LEU A 162 -14.86 8.21 24.66
CA LEU A 162 -15.29 7.59 25.94
C LEU A 162 -15.15 6.05 25.94
N CYS A 163 -14.60 5.47 24.86
CA CYS A 163 -14.34 4.03 24.82
C CYS A 163 -13.12 3.68 25.69
N LYS A 164 -13.34 2.81 26.69
CA LYS A 164 -12.29 2.36 27.63
C LYS A 164 -11.10 1.71 26.94
N ASP A 165 -11.36 0.86 25.94
CA ASP A 165 -10.30 0.18 25.19
C ASP A 165 -9.51 1.17 24.32
N CYS A 166 -10.18 2.19 23.76
CA CYS A 166 -9.51 3.28 23.05
C CYS A 166 -8.58 4.06 23.99
N ALA A 167 -9.09 4.50 25.15
CA ALA A 167 -8.30 5.22 26.14
C ALA A 167 -7.10 4.40 26.64
N GLN A 168 -7.29 3.10 26.87
CA GLN A 168 -6.22 2.18 27.26
C GLN A 168 -5.17 2.02 26.16
N PHE A 169 -5.60 1.81 24.91
CA PHE A 169 -4.69 1.70 23.77
C PHE A 169 -3.87 2.97 23.56
N PHE A 170 -4.49 4.14 23.74
CA PHE A 170 -3.80 5.42 23.69
C PHE A 170 -2.75 5.54 24.81
N LYS A 171 -3.12 5.20 26.05
CA LYS A 171 -2.25 5.26 27.22
C LYS A 171 -1.08 4.29 27.15
N GLN A 172 -1.28 3.08 26.61
CA GLN A 172 -0.29 2.00 26.65
C GLN A 172 0.56 1.89 25.38
N VAL A 173 0.01 2.27 24.22
CA VAL A 173 0.65 2.03 22.92
C VAL A 173 0.83 3.33 22.14
N ILE A 174 -0.26 4.04 21.82
CA ILE A 174 -0.16 5.18 20.91
C ILE A 174 0.71 6.30 21.50
N TYR A 175 0.50 6.69 22.75
CA TYR A 175 1.29 7.78 23.34
C TYR A 175 2.76 7.40 23.61
N PRO A 176 3.06 6.38 24.43
CA PRO A 176 4.43 6.10 24.85
C PRO A 176 5.28 5.39 23.80
N LYS A 177 4.69 4.67 22.84
CA LYS A 177 5.45 3.93 21.81
C LYS A 177 5.38 4.64 20.46
N ILE A 178 4.19 4.75 19.88
CA ILE A 178 4.02 5.23 18.50
C ILE A 178 4.36 6.72 18.40
N TRP A 179 3.71 7.55 19.21
CA TRP A 179 3.92 8.99 19.20
C TRP A 179 5.27 9.33 19.81
N ALA A 180 5.66 8.82 20.98
CA ALA A 180 6.92 9.25 21.59
C ALA A 180 8.17 8.76 20.84
N LEU A 181 8.16 7.53 20.29
CA LEU A 181 9.36 6.91 19.71
C LEU A 181 9.32 6.87 18.18
N GLY A 182 8.17 6.69 17.54
CA GLY A 182 8.07 6.42 16.11
C GLY A 182 7.95 7.63 15.18
N LYS A 183 8.12 8.87 15.67
CA LYS A 183 7.87 10.11 14.88
C LYS A 183 8.75 10.24 13.64
N ASP A 184 9.91 9.59 13.60
CA ASP A 184 10.85 9.65 12.49
C ASP A 184 10.41 8.78 11.29
N PHE A 185 9.54 7.78 11.51
CA PHE A 185 9.11 6.88 10.43
C PHE A 185 7.62 6.57 10.37
N ILE A 186 6.81 6.99 11.35
CA ILE A 186 5.36 6.77 11.36
C ILE A 186 4.65 8.09 11.08
N ASP A 187 3.84 8.14 10.03
CA ASP A 187 2.85 9.21 9.84
C ASP A 187 1.54 8.82 10.55
N LEU A 188 1.27 9.46 11.69
CA LEU A 188 0.16 9.09 12.57
C LEU A 188 -1.08 9.93 12.27
N GLU A 189 -2.12 9.28 11.73
CA GLU A 189 -3.44 9.83 11.52
C GLU A 189 -4.39 9.33 12.62
N LEU A 190 -5.08 10.26 13.29
CA LEU A 190 -6.03 9.95 14.36
C LEU A 190 -7.43 10.38 13.93
N ILE A 191 -8.40 9.47 14.01
CA ILE A 191 -9.79 9.70 13.56
C ILE A 191 -10.75 9.49 14.75
N PRO A 192 -11.09 10.55 15.50
CA PRO A 192 -12.08 10.48 16.58
C PRO A 192 -13.50 10.46 16.00
N TYR A 193 -14.09 9.26 15.91
CA TYR A 193 -15.46 9.04 15.45
C TYR A 193 -15.91 7.63 15.84
N GLY A 194 -15.11 6.63 15.46
CA GLY A 194 -15.34 5.21 15.76
C GLY A 194 -16.68 4.69 15.28
N ASN A 195 -17.45 4.10 16.19
CA ASN A 195 -18.75 3.51 15.91
C ASN A 195 -19.91 4.54 15.98
N ALA A 196 -19.60 5.84 16.01
CA ALA A 196 -20.63 6.85 15.85
C ALA A 196 -21.35 6.65 14.50
N ILE A 197 -22.61 7.06 14.44
CA ILE A 197 -23.46 6.92 13.26
C ILE A 197 -23.88 8.32 12.83
N ARG A 198 -23.66 8.62 11.55
CA ARG A 198 -24.26 9.79 10.90
C ARG A 198 -25.65 9.40 10.39
N SER A 199 -26.65 10.23 10.68
CA SER A 199 -28.00 10.16 10.12
C SER A 199 -28.38 11.52 9.54
N ASN A 200 -29.42 11.54 8.71
CA ASN A 200 -30.04 12.78 8.25
C ASN A 200 -31.39 12.93 8.94
N ASP A 201 -31.58 14.06 9.62
CA ASP A 201 -32.82 14.44 10.28
C ASP A 201 -33.29 15.77 9.68
N ASP A 202 -34.36 15.72 8.88
CA ASP A 202 -34.92 16.87 8.16
C ASP A 202 -33.90 17.73 7.39
N GLY A 203 -32.94 17.06 6.73
CA GLY A 203 -31.87 17.72 5.95
C GLY A 203 -30.70 18.24 6.79
N THR A 204 -30.72 18.02 8.11
CA THR A 204 -29.60 18.28 9.01
C THR A 204 -28.85 16.98 9.28
N GLN A 205 -27.53 16.98 9.11
CA GLN A 205 -26.72 15.82 9.46
C GLN A 205 -26.57 15.76 10.98
N VAL A 206 -26.90 14.60 11.56
CA VAL A 206 -26.83 14.34 13.00
C VAL A 206 -25.84 13.22 13.24
N ILE A 207 -24.95 13.39 14.22
CA ILE A 207 -24.01 12.35 14.66
C ILE A 207 -24.49 11.82 16.01
N THR A 208 -24.68 10.51 16.09
CA THR A 208 -25.05 9.80 17.31
C THR A 208 -23.88 8.91 17.74
N CYS A 209 -23.41 9.07 18.97
CA CYS A 209 -22.28 8.32 19.52
C CYS A 209 -22.74 7.28 20.55
N GLN A 210 -21.98 6.18 20.69
CA GLN A 210 -22.37 5.03 21.52
C GLN A 210 -22.45 5.37 23.01
N HIS A 211 -21.58 6.28 23.47
CA HIS A 211 -21.51 6.70 24.86
C HIS A 211 -22.21 8.05 25.11
N GLY A 212 -23.16 8.43 24.24
CA GLY A 212 -23.99 9.62 24.39
C GLY A 212 -23.37 10.92 23.87
N SER A 213 -24.06 12.04 24.12
CA SER A 213 -23.71 13.33 23.52
C SER A 213 -22.36 13.91 23.98
N PHE A 214 -21.91 13.54 25.19
CA PHE A 214 -20.59 13.98 25.67
C PHE A 214 -19.46 13.37 24.85
N GLU A 215 -19.61 12.11 24.39
CA GLU A 215 -18.66 11.50 23.46
C GLU A 215 -18.58 12.23 22.13
N CYS A 216 -19.72 12.56 21.51
CA CYS A 216 -19.69 13.35 20.28
C CYS A 216 -19.02 14.70 20.51
N THR A 217 -19.38 15.38 21.60
CA THR A 217 -18.77 16.65 21.99
C THR A 217 -17.25 16.54 22.13
N MET A 218 -16.74 15.45 22.72
CA MET A 218 -15.31 15.23 22.90
C MET A 218 -14.62 14.75 21.61
N ASN A 219 -15.28 13.95 20.76
CA ASN A 219 -14.82 13.62 19.40
C ASN A 219 -14.63 14.89 18.55
N LYS A 220 -15.60 15.82 18.59
CA LYS A 220 -15.51 17.13 17.94
C LYS A 220 -14.33 17.96 18.46
N LEU A 221 -14.12 17.99 19.78
CA LEU A 221 -12.97 18.69 20.37
C LEU A 221 -11.63 18.07 19.91
N HIS A 222 -11.51 16.75 19.92
CA HIS A 222 -10.33 16.04 19.41
C HIS A 222 -10.08 16.35 17.92
N SER A 223 -11.13 16.40 17.11
CA SER A 223 -11.05 16.79 15.70
C SER A 223 -10.51 18.21 15.52
N CYS A 224 -10.99 19.16 16.32
CA CYS A 224 -10.51 20.54 16.29
C CYS A 224 -9.06 20.68 16.78
N LEU A 225 -8.65 19.94 17.80
CA LEU A 225 -7.25 19.88 18.23
C LEU A 225 -6.35 19.39 17.11
N LEU A 226 -6.72 18.30 16.45
CA LEU A 226 -5.96 17.73 15.33
C LEU A 226 -5.86 18.69 14.16
N TYR A 227 -6.96 19.36 13.80
CA TYR A 227 -6.96 20.28 12.67
C TYR A 227 -6.17 21.57 12.97
N GLU A 228 -6.50 22.28 14.04
CA GLU A 228 -5.92 23.60 14.33
C GLU A 228 -4.46 23.53 14.78
N LEU A 229 -4.05 22.43 15.42
CA LEU A 229 -2.66 22.20 15.82
C LEU A 229 -1.82 21.46 14.76
N LYS A 230 -2.40 21.23 13.57
CA LYS A 230 -1.72 20.63 12.41
C LYS A 230 -1.22 19.20 12.67
N GLY A 231 -2.09 18.38 13.24
CA GLY A 231 -1.93 16.93 13.34
C GLY A 231 -1.48 16.40 14.71
N ALA A 232 -1.34 15.08 14.77
CA ALA A 232 -1.08 14.34 16.01
C ALA A 232 0.23 14.73 16.69
N THR A 233 1.25 15.16 15.94
CA THR A 233 2.56 15.53 16.50
C THR A 233 2.46 16.58 17.60
N VAL A 234 1.57 17.57 17.45
CA VAL A 234 1.36 18.67 18.41
C VAL A 234 0.13 18.43 19.28
N ALA A 235 -0.94 17.86 18.73
CA ALA A 235 -2.20 17.68 19.46
C ALA A 235 -2.16 16.58 20.53
N MET A 236 -1.27 15.59 20.40
CA MET A 236 -1.31 14.38 21.22
C MET A 236 -1.24 14.62 22.74
N PRO A 237 -0.38 15.50 23.29
CA PRO A 237 -0.37 15.74 24.74
C PRO A 237 -1.73 16.24 25.27
N ALA A 238 -2.39 17.13 24.54
CA ALA A 238 -3.72 17.62 24.90
C ALA A 238 -4.78 16.51 24.79
N ILE A 239 -4.75 15.69 23.72
CA ILE A 239 -5.62 14.52 23.56
C ILE A 239 -5.45 13.54 24.73
N MET A 240 -4.21 13.27 25.13
CA MET A 240 -3.93 12.40 26.28
C MET A 240 -4.40 13.01 27.59
N CYS A 241 -4.26 14.32 27.77
CA CYS A 241 -4.81 15.00 28.92
C CYS A 241 -6.34 14.84 28.98
N LEU A 242 -7.05 15.00 27.86
CA LEU A 242 -8.50 14.84 27.81
C LEU A 242 -8.92 13.42 28.20
N PHE A 243 -8.32 12.38 27.60
CA PHE A 243 -8.56 10.98 28.00
C PHE A 243 -8.31 10.73 29.49
N GLN A 244 -7.29 11.36 30.07
CA GLN A 244 -6.93 11.15 31.47
C GLN A 244 -7.89 11.84 32.45
N ASN A 245 -8.59 12.89 32.01
CA ASN A 245 -9.33 13.79 32.89
C ASN A 245 -10.83 13.86 32.55
N GLU A 246 -11.31 13.09 31.58
CA GLU A 246 -12.73 13.07 31.17
C GLU A 246 -13.73 12.80 32.30
N HIS A 247 -13.29 12.10 33.35
CA HIS A 247 -14.11 11.74 34.50
C HIS A 247 -14.26 12.87 35.52
N LEU A 248 -13.47 13.95 35.40
CA LEU A 248 -13.45 15.04 36.37
C LEU A 248 -14.66 15.98 36.23
N THR A 249 -15.15 16.18 35.01
CA THR A 249 -16.27 17.09 34.72
C THR A 249 -16.96 16.71 33.42
N SER A 250 -18.28 16.86 33.38
CA SER A 250 -19.07 16.77 32.15
C SER A 250 -19.14 18.11 31.39
N ASN A 251 -18.49 19.16 31.91
CA ASN A 251 -18.36 20.43 31.21
C ASN A 251 -17.11 20.42 30.33
N ILE A 252 -17.32 20.26 29.02
CA ILE A 252 -16.24 20.22 28.02
C ILE A 252 -15.36 21.48 28.01
N THR A 253 -15.91 22.65 28.35
CA THR A 253 -15.14 23.90 28.36
C THR A 253 -14.17 23.94 29.52
N GLU A 254 -14.60 23.50 30.71
CA GLU A 254 -13.73 23.35 31.88
C GLU A 254 -12.62 22.32 31.61
N LEU A 255 -13.00 21.16 31.07
CA LEU A 255 -12.04 20.11 30.72
C LEU A 255 -11.01 20.56 29.68
N PHE A 256 -11.46 21.25 28.63
CA PHE A 256 -10.56 21.82 27.62
C PHE A 256 -9.61 22.86 28.23
N ASN A 257 -10.11 23.77 29.07
CA ASN A 257 -9.28 24.79 29.71
C ASN A 257 -8.22 24.18 30.63
N LEU A 258 -8.58 23.16 31.41
CA LEU A 258 -7.65 22.41 32.24
C LEU A 258 -6.51 21.83 31.41
N CYS A 259 -6.83 21.15 30.31
CA CYS A 259 -5.81 20.55 29.47
C CYS A 259 -5.01 21.57 28.66
N ALA A 260 -5.65 22.64 28.20
CA ALA A 260 -4.95 23.73 27.51
C ALA A 260 -3.95 24.45 28.44
N GLU A 261 -4.28 24.62 29.73
CA GLU A 261 -3.37 25.18 30.72
C GLU A 261 -2.21 24.21 31.03
N LYS A 262 -2.53 22.93 31.28
CA LYS A 262 -1.52 21.90 31.55
C LYS A 262 -0.50 21.77 30.42
N GLU A 263 -0.96 21.84 29.17
CA GLU A 263 -0.11 21.77 27.98
C GLU A 263 0.42 23.14 27.52
N SER A 264 0.28 24.19 28.35
CA SER A 264 0.83 25.53 28.13
C SER A 264 0.43 26.17 26.80
N PHE A 265 -0.83 26.01 26.38
CA PHE A 265 -1.32 26.60 25.14
C PHE A 265 -1.23 28.13 25.19
N SER A 266 -0.65 28.72 24.14
CA SER A 266 -0.73 30.16 23.95
C SER A 266 -2.18 30.63 23.88
N LYS A 267 -2.47 31.88 24.26
CA LYS A 267 -3.82 32.46 24.11
C LYS A 267 -4.37 32.26 22.70
N LYS A 268 -3.55 32.48 21.66
CA LYS A 268 -3.94 32.27 20.27
C LYS A 268 -4.35 30.83 19.98
N ALA A 269 -3.60 29.84 20.47
CA ALA A 269 -3.92 28.43 20.26
C ALA A 269 -5.23 28.04 20.95
N ARG A 270 -5.43 28.49 22.20
CA ARG A 270 -6.69 28.28 22.94
C ARG A 270 -7.88 28.87 22.19
N ASP A 271 -7.79 30.13 21.81
CA ASP A 271 -8.88 30.84 21.10
C ASP A 271 -9.19 30.14 19.76
N THR A 272 -8.17 29.71 19.02
CA THR A 272 -8.34 29.05 17.72
C THR A 272 -9.04 27.70 17.85
N VAL A 273 -8.61 26.85 18.80
CA VAL A 273 -9.24 25.54 19.04
C VAL A 273 -10.67 25.71 19.57
N PHE A 274 -10.87 26.62 20.53
CA PHE A 274 -12.19 26.86 21.12
C PHE A 274 -13.20 27.37 20.08
N ASN A 275 -12.78 28.28 19.20
CA ASN A 275 -13.61 28.78 18.11
C ASN A 275 -13.93 27.69 17.08
N CYS A 276 -12.99 26.79 16.78
CA CYS A 276 -13.26 25.61 15.96
C CYS A 276 -14.34 24.72 16.61
N PHE A 277 -14.14 24.40 17.89
CA PHE A 277 -14.99 23.47 18.64
C PHE A 277 -16.43 23.98 18.79
N THR A 278 -16.60 25.26 19.08
CA THR A 278 -17.93 25.89 19.24
C THR A 278 -18.56 26.29 17.91
N GLY A 279 -17.78 26.41 16.85
CA GLY A 279 -18.23 26.88 15.53
C GLY A 279 -18.64 25.78 14.55
N TYR A 280 -19.01 26.23 13.35
CA TYR A 280 -19.36 25.38 12.20
C TYR A 280 -18.20 24.48 11.76
N ARG A 281 -16.96 24.94 11.89
CA ARG A 281 -15.77 24.17 11.51
C ARG A 281 -15.70 22.83 12.24
N GLY A 282 -15.97 22.81 13.54
CA GLY A 282 -15.97 21.56 14.29
C GLY A 282 -17.05 20.59 13.81
N ILE A 283 -18.23 21.10 13.40
CA ILE A 283 -19.30 20.26 12.84
C ILE A 283 -18.78 19.61 11.56
N THR A 284 -18.29 20.41 10.61
CA THR A 284 -17.71 19.93 9.36
C THR A 284 -16.60 18.90 9.58
N LEU A 285 -15.69 19.15 10.53
CA LEU A 285 -14.61 18.22 10.86
C LEU A 285 -15.13 16.87 11.36
N GLU A 286 -16.17 16.86 12.17
CA GLU A 286 -16.83 15.63 12.63
C GLU A 286 -17.40 14.83 11.44
N GLU A 287 -17.98 15.51 10.45
CA GLU A 287 -18.44 14.88 9.21
C GLU A 287 -17.28 14.29 8.39
N TRP A 288 -16.13 14.99 8.34
CA TRP A 288 -14.91 14.50 7.71
C TRP A 288 -14.36 13.26 8.42
N MET A 289 -14.37 13.23 9.76
CA MET A 289 -13.95 12.04 10.53
C MET A 289 -14.89 10.86 10.28
N ALA A 290 -16.19 11.10 10.15
CA ALA A 290 -17.17 10.10 9.76
C ALA A 290 -16.90 9.55 8.35
N LEU A 291 -16.73 10.43 7.35
CA LEU A 291 -16.42 10.03 5.98
C LEU A 291 -15.10 9.27 5.90
N ARG A 292 -14.09 9.70 6.68
CA ARG A 292 -12.80 9.02 6.74
C ARG A 292 -12.92 7.63 7.35
N THR A 293 -13.70 7.48 8.42
CA THR A 293 -14.01 6.18 9.04
C THR A 293 -14.76 5.25 8.07
N GLU A 294 -15.78 5.77 7.39
CA GLU A 294 -16.57 5.04 6.40
C GLU A 294 -15.78 4.76 5.11
N SER A 295 -14.69 5.47 4.84
CA SER A 295 -13.85 5.23 3.66
C SER A 295 -12.95 4.00 3.79
N MET A 296 -12.86 3.38 4.98
CA MET A 296 -11.93 2.28 5.23
C MET A 296 -12.18 1.07 4.33
N ARG A 297 -11.09 0.53 3.79
CA ARG A 297 -11.03 -0.58 2.84
C ARG A 297 -9.76 -1.42 3.07
N PRO A 298 -9.73 -2.71 2.67
CA PRO A 298 -10.86 -3.45 2.12
C PRO A 298 -11.96 -3.70 3.15
N GLU A 299 -11.61 -3.84 4.42
CA GLU A 299 -12.56 -4.18 5.48
C GLU A 299 -13.01 -2.94 6.26
N LYS A 300 -14.28 -2.96 6.69
CA LYS A 300 -14.81 -1.99 7.65
C LYS A 300 -14.33 -2.35 9.05
N HIS A 301 -14.16 -1.33 9.89
CA HIS A 301 -13.92 -1.57 11.31
C HIS A 301 -15.13 -2.27 11.93
N LEU A 302 -14.86 -3.23 12.82
CA LEU A 302 -15.90 -4.00 13.51
C LEU A 302 -16.03 -3.62 15.00
N PHE A 303 -15.03 -2.91 15.50
CA PHE A 303 -14.91 -2.41 16.86
C PHE A 303 -13.90 -1.26 16.85
N VAL A 304 -13.77 -0.58 17.99
CA VAL A 304 -12.69 0.38 18.25
C VAL A 304 -11.94 0.01 19.53
N PRO A 305 -10.65 0.34 19.65
CA PRO A 305 -9.81 1.02 18.66
C PRO A 305 -9.52 0.14 17.45
N TRP A 306 -9.39 0.76 16.28
CA TRP A 306 -9.10 0.07 15.02
C TRP A 306 -7.94 0.72 14.29
N ILE A 307 -7.00 -0.10 13.81
CA ILE A 307 -5.83 0.37 13.08
C ILE A 307 -5.93 0.06 11.58
N ALA A 308 -5.43 0.99 10.77
CA ALA A 308 -5.13 0.76 9.36
C ALA A 308 -3.67 1.14 9.09
N ILE A 309 -3.01 0.39 8.20
CA ILE A 309 -1.60 0.57 7.87
C ILE A 309 -1.52 0.85 6.37
N ASN A 310 -0.89 1.96 5.99
CA ASN A 310 -0.80 2.44 4.60
C ASN A 310 -2.17 2.44 3.89
N ASP A 311 -3.17 3.00 4.57
CA ASP A 311 -4.57 3.07 4.13
C ASP A 311 -5.27 1.73 3.88
N LEU A 312 -4.66 0.61 4.29
CA LEU A 312 -5.27 -0.71 4.27
C LEU A 312 -5.81 -1.07 5.66
N SER A 313 -7.08 -1.43 5.68
CA SER A 313 -7.84 -1.84 6.84
C SER A 313 -8.14 -3.33 6.75
N TYR A 314 -7.53 -4.11 7.65
CA TYR A 314 -7.75 -5.53 7.79
C TYR A 314 -7.97 -5.91 9.26
N LEU A 315 -8.85 -6.87 9.50
CA LEU A 315 -9.14 -7.45 10.79
C LEU A 315 -7.88 -8.10 11.39
N TRP A 316 -7.06 -8.74 10.57
CA TRP A 316 -5.83 -9.37 11.03
C TRP A 316 -4.75 -8.35 11.44
N TYR A 317 -4.86 -7.05 11.10
CA TYR A 317 -3.98 -6.03 11.67
C TYR A 317 -4.26 -5.80 13.15
N GLN A 318 -5.49 -6.01 13.61
CA GLN A 318 -5.87 -5.65 14.97
C GLN A 318 -5.13 -6.48 16.03
N GLN A 319 -4.66 -7.69 15.68
CA GLN A 319 -3.83 -8.52 16.56
C GLN A 319 -2.48 -7.87 16.91
N TYR A 320 -2.01 -6.89 16.11
CA TYR A 320 -0.73 -6.23 16.33
C TYR A 320 -0.81 -5.06 17.31
N GLN A 321 -1.99 -4.63 17.75
CA GLN A 321 -2.13 -3.49 18.67
C GLN A 321 -1.18 -3.57 19.90
N PRO A 322 -0.98 -4.71 20.58
CA PRO A 322 -0.05 -4.78 21.72
C PRO A 322 1.44 -4.61 21.36
N ILE A 323 1.82 -5.00 20.15
CA ILE A 323 3.20 -5.03 19.62
C ILE A 323 3.35 -4.14 18.38
N LEU A 324 2.61 -3.03 18.35
CA LEU A 324 2.41 -2.24 17.13
C LEU A 324 3.71 -1.58 16.66
N LEU A 325 4.49 -1.02 17.58
CA LEU A 325 5.76 -0.37 17.22
C LEU A 325 6.73 -1.38 16.63
N GLU A 326 6.82 -2.55 17.26
CA GLU A 326 7.66 -3.67 16.87
C GLU A 326 7.26 -4.16 15.46
N THR A 327 5.96 -4.36 15.23
CA THR A 327 5.40 -4.72 13.92
C THR A 327 5.77 -3.71 12.84
N LEU A 328 5.58 -2.41 13.11
CA LEU A 328 5.87 -1.35 12.14
C LEU A 328 7.38 -1.24 11.88
N CYS A 329 8.22 -1.48 12.87
CA CYS A 329 9.67 -1.56 12.69
C CYS A 329 10.10 -2.71 11.77
N HIS A 330 9.44 -3.87 11.85
CA HIS A 330 9.68 -4.99 10.93
C HIS A 330 9.20 -4.68 9.51
N MET A 331 8.07 -4.00 9.36
CA MET A 331 7.53 -3.57 8.06
C MET A 331 8.40 -2.53 7.34
N GLN A 332 9.29 -1.85 8.07
CA GLN A 332 10.15 -0.83 7.50
C GLN A 332 11.14 -1.42 6.48
N THR A 333 11.25 -0.83 5.29
CA THR A 333 12.17 -1.30 4.23
C THR A 333 13.46 -0.48 4.14
N ASN A 334 13.60 0.55 4.97
CA ASN A 334 14.76 1.41 5.02
C ASN A 334 16.04 0.62 5.32
N ARG A 335 17.11 0.91 4.55
CA ARG A 335 18.45 0.32 4.77
C ARG A 335 18.99 0.64 6.17
N ILE A 336 18.72 1.85 6.65
CA ILE A 336 19.04 2.29 8.01
C ILE A 336 17.72 2.32 8.78
N LYS A 337 17.61 1.47 9.80
CA LYS A 337 16.41 1.43 10.63
C LYS A 337 16.34 2.69 11.52
N PRO A 338 15.12 3.24 11.72
CA PRO A 338 14.84 4.28 12.71
C PRO A 338 15.48 3.96 14.06
N ASN A 339 15.94 4.97 14.80
CA ASN A 339 16.57 4.75 16.11
C ASN A 339 15.64 3.98 17.06
N SER A 340 14.34 4.29 17.01
CA SER A 340 13.29 3.60 17.76
C SER A 340 13.17 2.10 17.44
N CYS A 341 13.68 1.67 16.28
CA CYS A 341 13.65 0.28 15.83
C CYS A 341 14.97 -0.47 16.07
N GLN A 342 16.06 0.23 16.41
CA GLN A 342 17.38 -0.39 16.54
C GLN A 342 17.51 -1.31 17.76
N THR A 343 16.74 -1.05 18.81
CA THR A 343 16.71 -1.88 20.04
C THR A 343 15.66 -2.99 20.01
N ILE A 344 14.83 -3.05 18.97
CA ILE A 344 13.73 -4.01 18.82
C ILE A 344 14.19 -5.19 17.95
N ALA A 345 15.41 -5.67 18.18
CA ALA A 345 16.05 -6.72 17.37
C ALA A 345 15.33 -8.07 17.52
#